data_AF-A0A926HGC6-F1
#
_entry.id   AF-A0A926HGC6-F1
#
_cell.length_a   1.000
_cell.length_b   1.000
_cell.length_c   1.000
_cell.angle_alpha   90.00
_cell.angle_beta   90.00
_cell.angle_gamma   90.00
#
_symmetry.space_group_name_H-M   'P 1'
#
loop_
_entity.id
_entity.type
_entity.pdbx_description
1 polymer ?
#
loop_
_entity_poly.entity_id
_entity_poly.type
_entity_poly.pdbx_seq_one_letter_code
_entity_poly.pdbx_strand_id
1 'polypeptide(L)'
;MAGFEVATYGRFSGGRRGFADLIESGKVVALNFPVAANPGLARTIGTLLKQDFQRAMIGRIPKMEEHKNQHFRPVLFLCDEYQSFATCGESDPTGDEKFFALSRQAKCISVVATQSISSLRSTVPGESWRTLLQTFRTKIFLALSDDFSARTASDLCGKEEQFKLNYSLSESGQDAKVSILSGRAVAHKSSVSASKSYNLQRDFVFEPKIFGELKNAQSIVLAYDGLNPMPPSL
;
A
#
# COMPACT_ATOMS: atom_id res chain seq x y z
N MET A 1 -21.26 0.26 -28.28
CA MET A 1 -22.39 0.22 -27.34
C MET A 1 -21.82 0.20 -25.93
N ALA A 2 -22.08 1.24 -25.14
CA ALA A 2 -21.72 1.26 -23.72
C ALA A 2 -22.73 0.38 -22.96
N GLY A 3 -22.30 -0.82 -22.55
CA GLY A 3 -23.10 -1.67 -21.67
C GLY A 3 -22.86 -1.24 -20.23
N PHE A 4 -23.87 -0.65 -19.59
CA PHE A 4 -24.00 -0.73 -18.14
C PHE A 4 -24.42 -2.15 -17.81
N GLU A 5 -23.48 -3.09 -17.83
CA GLU A 5 -23.73 -4.42 -17.27
C GLU A 5 -23.38 -4.34 -15.80
N VAL A 6 -24.32 -3.82 -15.00
CA VAL A 6 -24.38 -4.30 -13.62
C VAL A 6 -24.70 -5.77 -13.80
N ALA A 7 -23.74 -6.67 -13.56
CA ALA A 7 -23.97 -8.10 -13.53
C ALA A 7 -24.94 -8.38 -12.39
N THR A 8 -26.20 -8.11 -12.67
CA THR A 8 -27.34 -8.34 -11.84
C THR A 8 -27.76 -9.75 -12.18
N TYR A 9 -27.32 -10.71 -11.38
CA TYR A 9 -28.24 -11.81 -11.06
C TYR A 9 -29.41 -11.21 -10.24
N GLY A 10 -30.26 -10.46 -10.93
CA GLY A 10 -31.38 -9.70 -10.39
C GLY A 10 -31.63 -8.40 -11.14
N ARG A 11 -32.22 -8.48 -12.34
CA ARG A 11 -32.74 -7.34 -13.11
C ARG A 11 -33.14 -6.17 -12.21
N PHE A 12 -32.61 -4.97 -12.46
CA PHE A 12 -33.21 -3.74 -11.94
C PHE A 12 -34.55 -3.50 -12.66
N SER A 13 -35.56 -4.28 -12.31
CA SER A 13 -36.95 -4.10 -12.73
C SER A 13 -37.81 -3.96 -11.48
N GLY A 14 -38.20 -2.71 -11.16
CA GLY A 14 -39.25 -2.38 -10.19
C GLY A 14 -38.77 -1.93 -8.81
N GLY A 15 -38.84 -0.63 -8.55
CA GLY A 15 -38.66 0.01 -7.24
C GLY A 15 -37.21 0.42 -6.95
N ARG A 16 -37.01 1.67 -6.49
CA ARG A 16 -35.70 2.19 -6.05
C ARG A 16 -35.18 1.36 -4.87
N ARG A 17 -34.41 0.30 -5.14
CA ARG A 17 -33.66 -0.45 -4.13
C ARG A 17 -32.25 0.12 -4.09
N GLY A 18 -31.92 0.83 -3.01
CA GLY A 18 -30.58 1.38 -2.78
C GLY A 18 -29.57 0.29 -2.37
N PHE A 19 -28.30 0.66 -2.19
CA PHE A 19 -27.27 -0.31 -1.76
C PHE A 19 -27.63 -1.05 -0.47
N ALA A 20 -28.36 -0.41 0.45
CA ALA A 20 -28.82 -1.04 1.69
C ALA A 20 -29.62 -2.34 1.44
N ASP A 21 -30.53 -2.36 0.47
CA ASP A 21 -31.32 -3.54 0.15
C ASP A 21 -30.49 -4.62 -0.55
N LEU A 22 -29.57 -4.21 -1.42
CA LEU A 22 -28.68 -5.12 -2.15
C LEU A 22 -27.71 -5.85 -1.20
N ILE A 23 -27.17 -5.12 -0.22
CA ILE A 23 -26.29 -5.65 0.81
C ILE A 23 -27.02 -6.73 1.63
N GLU A 24 -28.20 -6.41 2.17
CA GLU A 24 -28.92 -7.33 3.05
C GLU A 24 -29.53 -8.52 2.30
N SER A 25 -29.86 -8.35 1.02
CA SER A 25 -30.29 -9.47 0.16
C SER A 25 -29.14 -10.35 -0.33
N GLY A 26 -27.87 -9.96 -0.12
CA GLY A 26 -26.70 -10.75 -0.50
C GLY A 26 -26.42 -10.79 -1.99
N LYS A 27 -26.78 -9.72 -2.69
CA LYS A 27 -26.50 -9.61 -4.12
C LYS A 27 -25.04 -9.26 -4.35
N VAL A 28 -24.49 -9.82 -5.43
CA VAL A 28 -23.20 -9.39 -5.97
C VAL A 28 -23.46 -8.25 -6.93
N VAL A 29 -22.72 -7.15 -6.77
CA VAL A 29 -22.78 -5.98 -7.65
C VAL A 29 -21.40 -5.81 -8.25
N ALA A 30 -21.29 -6.01 -9.55
CA ALA A 30 -20.08 -5.71 -10.31
C ALA A 30 -20.33 -4.47 -11.16
N LEU A 31 -19.40 -3.51 -11.11
CA LEU A 31 -19.45 -2.29 -11.90
C LEU A 31 -18.27 -2.31 -12.86
N ASN A 32 -18.55 -2.34 -14.16
CA ASN A 32 -17.55 -2.18 -15.20
C ASN A 32 -17.70 -0.79 -15.82
N PHE A 33 -16.76 0.10 -15.52
CA PHE A 33 -16.74 1.43 -16.10
C PHE A 33 -15.82 1.45 -17.32
N PRO A 34 -16.32 1.84 -18.51
CA PRO A 34 -15.46 2.07 -19.66
C PRO A 34 -14.72 3.40 -19.47
N VAL A 35 -13.70 3.42 -18.61
CA VAL A 35 -12.91 4.62 -18.28
C VAL A 35 -12.33 5.25 -19.55
N ALA A 36 -11.99 4.45 -20.56
CA ALA A 36 -11.48 4.93 -21.84
C ALA A 36 -12.49 5.73 -22.68
N ALA A 37 -13.80 5.53 -22.50
CA ALA A 37 -14.82 6.18 -23.30
C ALA A 37 -15.21 7.56 -22.76
N ASN A 38 -15.34 7.69 -21.43
CA ASN A 38 -15.57 8.97 -20.76
C ASN A 38 -15.02 8.91 -19.32
N PRO A 39 -13.74 9.27 -19.11
CA PRO A 39 -13.11 9.16 -17.80
C PRO A 39 -13.79 9.99 -16.72
N GLY A 40 -14.24 11.21 -17.07
CA GLY A 40 -14.88 12.13 -16.12
C GLY A 40 -16.24 11.60 -15.63
N LEU A 41 -17.08 11.11 -16.55
CA LEU A 41 -18.36 10.52 -16.18
C LEU A 41 -18.19 9.23 -15.38
N ALA A 42 -17.27 8.36 -15.81
CA ALA A 42 -16.94 7.12 -15.09
C ALA A 42 -16.52 7.41 -13.65
N ARG A 43 -15.63 8.39 -13.45
CA ARG A 43 -15.20 8.86 -12.13
C ARG A 43 -16.39 9.35 -11.30
N THR A 44 -17.19 10.26 -11.84
CA THR A 44 -18.33 10.83 -11.09
C THR A 44 -19.34 9.76 -10.68
N ILE A 45 -19.73 8.87 -11.59
CA ILE A 45 -20.68 7.79 -11.29
C ILE A 45 -20.07 6.79 -10.29
N GLY A 46 -18.81 6.39 -10.49
CA GLY A 46 -18.12 5.48 -9.58
C GLY A 46 -18.01 6.04 -8.17
N THR A 47 -17.66 7.31 -8.04
CA THR A 47 -17.59 8.01 -6.74
C THR A 47 -18.96 8.05 -6.05
N LEU A 48 -20.03 8.40 -6.76
CA LEU A 48 -21.38 8.46 -6.19
C LEU A 48 -21.87 7.08 -5.73
N LEU A 49 -21.64 6.03 -6.55
CA LEU A 49 -22.02 4.66 -6.19
C LEU A 49 -21.22 4.16 -4.99
N LYS A 50 -19.91 4.44 -4.95
CA LYS A 50 -19.05 4.15 -3.79
C LYS A 50 -19.56 4.85 -2.53
N GLN A 51 -19.89 6.15 -2.61
CA GLN A 51 -20.41 6.90 -1.47
C GLN A 51 -21.75 6.36 -0.96
N ASP A 52 -22.68 5.98 -1.86
CA ASP A 52 -23.95 5.38 -1.44
C ASP A 52 -23.74 4.01 -0.78
N PHE A 53 -22.83 3.18 -1.31
CA PHE A 53 -22.41 1.92 -0.68
C PHE A 53 -21.83 2.15 0.72
N GLN A 54 -20.87 3.08 0.85
CA GLN A 54 -20.22 3.39 2.12
C GLN A 54 -21.22 3.89 3.17
N ARG A 55 -22.14 4.77 2.76
CA ARG A 55 -23.22 5.26 3.61
C ARG A 55 -24.15 4.13 4.06
N ALA A 56 -24.54 3.24 3.14
CA ALA A 56 -25.36 2.08 3.46
C ALA A 56 -24.68 1.14 4.47
N MET A 57 -23.36 0.92 4.32
CA MET A 57 -22.55 0.12 5.24
C MET A 57 -22.42 0.75 6.62
N ILE A 58 -22.12 2.04 6.72
CA ILE A 58 -22.05 2.76 8.01
C ILE A 58 -23.42 2.72 8.70
N GLY A 59 -24.51 2.88 7.95
CA GLY A 59 -25.87 2.76 8.45
C GLY A 59 -26.24 1.39 9.04
N ARG A 60 -25.40 0.37 8.86
CA ARG A 60 -25.58 -0.93 9.53
C ARG A 60 -25.14 -0.90 11.00
N ILE A 61 -24.20 -0.03 11.36
CA ILE A 61 -23.58 -0.03 12.70
C ILE A 61 -24.64 0.14 13.80
N PRO A 62 -25.53 1.16 13.79
CA PRO A 62 -26.56 1.28 14.82
C PRO A 62 -27.51 0.08 14.87
N LYS A 63 -27.90 -0.46 13.71
CA LYS A 63 -28.78 -1.64 13.63
C LYS A 63 -28.14 -2.88 14.26
N MET A 64 -26.84 -3.04 14.08
CA MET A 64 -26.05 -4.12 14.68
C MET A 64 -25.93 -3.97 16.20
N GLU A 65 -25.82 -2.72 16.69
CA GLU A 65 -25.77 -2.42 18.12
C GLU A 65 -27.12 -2.68 18.81
N GLU A 66 -28.23 -2.34 18.14
CA GLU A 66 -29.59 -2.63 18.62
C GLU A 66 -29.91 -4.13 18.58
N HIS A 67 -29.47 -4.84 17.54
CA HIS A 67 -29.81 -6.24 17.30
C HIS A 67 -28.59 -7.16 17.47
N LYS A 68 -27.96 -7.14 18.66
CA LYS A 68 -26.71 -7.88 18.94
C LYS A 68 -26.78 -9.39 18.66
N ASN A 69 -27.97 -9.99 18.80
CA ASN A 69 -28.19 -11.42 18.59
C ASN A 69 -28.51 -11.77 17.12
N GLN A 70 -28.71 -10.78 16.27
CA GLN A 70 -28.97 -11.00 14.86
C GLN A 70 -27.66 -11.22 14.10
N HIS A 71 -27.65 -12.22 13.22
CA HIS A 71 -26.52 -12.44 12.35
C HIS A 71 -26.49 -11.41 11.20
N PHE A 72 -25.47 -10.55 11.21
CA PHE A 72 -25.14 -9.66 10.09
C PHE A 72 -24.02 -10.26 9.25
N ARG A 73 -24.28 -10.43 7.96
CA ARG A 73 -23.32 -10.97 6.99
C ARG A 73 -22.15 -10.01 6.76
N PRO A 74 -20.90 -10.52 6.68
CA PRO A 74 -19.78 -9.74 6.16
C PRO A 74 -20.02 -9.34 4.70
N VAL A 75 -19.48 -8.19 4.31
CA VAL A 75 -19.61 -7.63 2.96
C VAL A 75 -18.22 -7.35 2.44
N LEU A 76 -17.93 -7.82 1.23
CA LEU A 76 -16.67 -7.54 0.55
C LEU A 76 -16.84 -6.31 -0.35
N PHE A 77 -16.00 -5.30 -0.14
CA PHE A 77 -15.79 -4.20 -1.06
C PHE A 77 -14.46 -4.43 -1.78
N LEU A 78 -14.50 -4.58 -3.11
CA LEU A 78 -13.33 -4.74 -3.95
C LEU A 78 -13.31 -3.61 -4.98
N CYS A 79 -12.22 -2.83 -5.01
CA CYS A 79 -12.05 -1.75 -5.96
C CYS A 79 -10.65 -1.81 -6.57
N ASP A 80 -10.59 -2.16 -7.85
CA ASP A 80 -9.39 -1.91 -8.65
C ASP A 80 -9.33 -0.43 -9.04
N GLU A 81 -8.13 0.06 -9.33
CA GLU A 81 -7.88 1.44 -9.75
C GLU A 81 -8.47 2.49 -8.80
N TYR A 82 -8.44 2.21 -7.49
CA TYR A 82 -9.16 2.95 -6.46
C TYR A 82 -8.82 4.44 -6.41
N GLN A 83 -7.60 4.84 -6.78
CA GLN A 83 -7.23 6.26 -6.89
C GLN A 83 -8.20 7.04 -7.79
N SER A 84 -8.83 6.39 -8.78
CA SER A 84 -9.78 7.02 -9.68
C SER A 84 -11.06 7.49 -8.98
N PHE A 85 -11.39 6.90 -7.83
CA PHE A 85 -12.63 7.13 -7.10
C PHE A 85 -12.39 7.60 -5.67
N ALA A 86 -11.13 7.74 -5.24
CA ALA A 86 -10.78 8.11 -3.88
C ALA A 86 -11.31 9.51 -3.53
N THR A 87 -11.89 9.64 -2.34
CA THR A 87 -12.38 10.92 -1.81
C THR A 87 -11.88 11.10 -0.39
N CYS A 88 -11.25 12.23 -0.11
CA CYS A 88 -10.88 12.65 1.25
C CYS A 88 -11.35 14.06 1.51
N GLY A 89 -11.59 14.40 2.78
CA GLY A 89 -11.91 15.78 3.14
C GLY A 89 -11.77 16.03 4.63
N GLU A 90 -11.00 17.06 5.00
CA GLU A 90 -10.97 17.57 6.37
C GLU A 90 -12.31 18.22 6.77
N SER A 91 -12.99 18.85 5.79
CA SER A 91 -14.25 19.57 5.95
C SER A 91 -15.50 18.80 5.49
N ASP A 92 -15.32 17.68 4.79
CA ASP A 92 -16.44 16.89 4.27
C ASP A 92 -16.76 15.72 5.22
N PRO A 93 -17.99 15.58 5.74
CA PRO A 93 -18.37 14.45 6.59
C PRO A 93 -18.27 13.08 5.89
N THR A 94 -17.97 13.04 4.58
CA THR A 94 -18.06 11.85 3.71
C THR A 94 -16.73 11.25 3.24
N GLY A 95 -15.58 11.68 3.78
CA GLY A 95 -14.26 11.16 3.39
C GLY A 95 -14.08 9.65 3.61
N ASP A 96 -13.33 9.01 2.70
CA ASP A 96 -13.09 7.56 2.69
C ASP A 96 -12.36 7.08 3.95
N GLU A 97 -11.51 7.92 4.54
CA GLU A 97 -10.80 7.62 5.77
C GLU A 97 -11.74 7.33 6.94
N LYS A 98 -12.88 8.04 7.03
CA LYS A 98 -13.90 7.81 8.05
C LYS A 98 -14.60 6.48 7.82
N PHE A 99 -14.93 6.18 6.56
CA PHE A 99 -15.52 4.89 6.21
C PHE A 99 -14.57 3.74 6.54
N PHE A 100 -13.31 3.78 6.11
CA PHE A 100 -12.38 2.68 6.34
C PHE A 100 -12.06 2.49 7.83
N ALA A 101 -12.02 3.56 8.63
CA ALA A 101 -11.88 3.46 10.07
C ALA A 101 -13.05 2.71 10.74
N LEU A 102 -14.27 2.87 10.24
CA LEU A 102 -15.49 2.22 10.77
C LEU A 102 -15.85 0.90 10.07
N SER A 103 -15.23 0.61 8.93
CA SER A 103 -15.57 -0.51 8.05
C SER A 103 -15.61 -1.86 8.77
N ARG A 104 -14.68 -2.12 9.70
CA ARG A 104 -14.64 -3.35 10.51
C ARG A 104 -15.88 -3.50 11.40
N GLN A 105 -16.36 -2.41 12.01
CA GLN A 105 -17.57 -2.42 12.85
C GLN A 105 -18.81 -2.75 12.01
N ALA A 106 -18.86 -2.24 10.77
CA ALA A 106 -19.91 -2.55 9.80
C ALA A 106 -19.77 -3.95 9.15
N LYS A 107 -18.80 -4.78 9.59
CA LYS A 107 -18.41 -6.06 8.96
C LYS A 107 -18.11 -5.93 7.45
N CYS A 108 -17.53 -4.81 7.05
CA CYS A 108 -17.02 -4.58 5.70
C CYS A 108 -15.56 -5.02 5.62
N ILE A 109 -15.24 -5.90 4.67
CA ILE A 109 -13.88 -6.23 4.28
C ILE A 109 -13.58 -5.41 3.04
N SER A 110 -12.63 -4.48 3.13
CA SER A 110 -12.28 -3.59 2.04
C SER A 110 -10.94 -3.97 1.45
N VAL A 111 -10.93 -4.29 0.15
CA VAL A 111 -9.73 -4.56 -0.64
C VAL A 111 -9.68 -3.54 -1.77
N VAL A 112 -8.61 -2.76 -1.79
CA VAL A 112 -8.40 -1.76 -2.83
C VAL A 112 -7.06 -2.00 -3.50
N ALA A 113 -6.99 -1.78 -4.81
CA ALA A 113 -5.75 -1.77 -5.57
C ALA A 113 -5.55 -0.39 -6.18
N THR A 114 -4.30 0.08 -6.15
CA THR A 114 -3.88 1.30 -6.85
C THR A 114 -2.63 1.01 -7.66
N GLN A 115 -2.43 1.76 -8.75
CA GLN A 115 -1.22 1.62 -9.56
C GLN A 115 0.06 1.96 -8.79
N SER A 116 -0.03 2.96 -7.92
CA SER A 116 1.08 3.39 -7.07
C SER A 116 0.56 4.22 -5.90
N ILE A 117 1.43 4.49 -4.92
CA ILE A 117 1.14 5.46 -3.85
C ILE A 117 1.15 6.89 -4.43
N SER A 118 2.03 7.16 -5.39
CA SER A 118 2.09 8.43 -6.12
C SER A 118 0.75 8.79 -6.79
N SER A 119 0.07 7.82 -7.43
CA SER A 119 -1.22 8.04 -8.08
C SER A 119 -2.34 8.32 -7.08
N LEU A 120 -2.30 7.71 -5.89
CA LEU A 120 -3.23 8.02 -4.81
C LEU A 120 -2.97 9.43 -4.26
N ARG A 121 -1.70 9.77 -4.02
CA ARG A 121 -1.28 11.09 -3.55
C ARG A 121 -1.67 12.22 -4.50
N SER A 122 -1.59 12.00 -5.82
CA SER A 122 -1.95 13.03 -6.79
C SER A 122 -3.46 13.26 -6.91
N THR A 123 -4.28 12.29 -6.50
CA THR A 123 -5.74 12.39 -6.60
C THR A 123 -6.38 13.01 -5.36
N VAL A 124 -5.73 12.87 -4.21
CA VAL A 124 -6.24 13.33 -2.92
C VAL A 124 -5.61 14.69 -2.57
N PRO A 125 -6.39 15.68 -2.08
CA PRO A 125 -5.84 16.98 -1.72
C PRO A 125 -4.88 16.92 -0.53
N GLY A 126 -3.79 17.68 -0.61
CA GLY A 126 -2.84 17.87 0.49
C GLY A 126 -2.21 16.57 0.98
N GLU A 127 -2.31 16.33 2.30
CA GLU A 127 -1.68 15.19 2.96
C GLU A 127 -2.67 14.11 3.42
N SER A 128 -3.95 14.23 3.03
CA SER A 128 -4.99 13.29 3.45
C SER A 128 -4.74 11.87 2.94
N TRP A 129 -3.94 11.69 1.88
CA TRP A 129 -3.52 10.37 1.40
C TRP A 129 -2.78 9.57 2.46
N ARG A 130 -2.03 10.23 3.37
CA ARG A 130 -1.32 9.56 4.49
C ARG A 130 -2.32 8.95 5.46
N THR A 131 -3.31 9.76 5.86
CA THR A 131 -4.39 9.32 6.75
C THR A 131 -5.17 8.16 6.12
N LEU A 132 -5.50 8.28 4.84
CA LEU A 132 -6.17 7.22 4.09
C LEU A 132 -5.33 5.95 4.06
N LEU A 133 -4.04 6.04 3.71
CA LEU A 133 -3.13 4.90 3.66
C LEU A 133 -2.96 4.21 5.02
N GLN A 134 -3.02 4.95 6.12
CA GLN A 134 -2.96 4.40 7.48
C GLN A 134 -4.20 3.57 7.84
N THR A 135 -5.37 3.84 7.25
CA THR A 135 -6.58 3.04 7.51
C THR A 135 -6.46 1.60 6.99
N PHE A 136 -5.67 1.37 5.93
CA PHE A 136 -5.38 0.04 5.41
C PHE A 136 -4.32 -0.65 6.24
N ARG A 137 -4.73 -1.52 7.17
CA ARG A 137 -3.79 -2.17 8.10
C ARG A 137 -2.87 -3.17 7.41
N THR A 138 -3.41 -3.95 6.49
CA THR A 138 -2.63 -4.86 5.64
C THR A 138 -2.24 -4.14 4.35
N LYS A 139 -0.97 -4.22 3.96
CA LYS A 139 -0.45 -3.65 2.71
C LYS A 139 0.33 -4.70 1.95
N ILE A 140 0.06 -4.80 0.65
CA ILE A 140 0.74 -5.72 -0.26
C ILE A 140 1.39 -4.86 -1.34
N PHE A 141 2.71 -4.88 -1.40
CA PHE A 141 3.50 -4.17 -2.40
C PHE A 141 3.95 -5.16 -3.46
N LEU A 142 3.45 -4.97 -4.69
CA LEU A 142 4.01 -5.60 -5.88
C LEU A 142 5.20 -4.78 -6.39
N ALA A 143 5.71 -5.11 -7.57
CA ALA A 143 6.77 -4.33 -8.21
C ALA A 143 6.36 -2.84 -8.33
N LEU A 144 7.17 -1.95 -7.78
CA LEU A 144 6.96 -0.50 -7.79
C LEU A 144 7.95 0.16 -8.76
N SER A 145 7.42 0.91 -9.72
CA SER A 145 8.24 1.58 -10.74
C SER A 145 8.64 3.02 -10.40
N ASP A 146 8.01 3.64 -9.40
CA ASP A 146 8.25 5.04 -9.04
C ASP A 146 8.98 5.18 -7.69
N ASP A 147 9.94 6.11 -7.63
CA ASP A 147 10.83 6.32 -6.48
C ASP A 147 10.06 6.71 -5.21
N PHE A 148 9.02 7.52 -5.33
CA PHE A 148 8.22 7.95 -4.17
C PHE A 148 7.47 6.79 -3.52
N SER A 149 6.81 5.94 -4.30
CA SER A 149 6.12 4.75 -3.76
C SER A 149 7.12 3.77 -3.16
N ALA A 150 8.25 3.53 -3.83
CA ALA A 150 9.28 2.61 -3.33
C ALA A 150 9.88 3.08 -1.99
N ARG A 151 10.19 4.37 -1.86
CA ARG A 151 10.66 4.95 -0.58
C ARG A 151 9.60 4.87 0.50
N THR A 152 8.36 5.22 0.16
CA THR A 152 7.25 5.16 1.13
C THR A 152 7.01 3.72 1.60
N ALA A 153 7.07 2.73 0.71
CA ALA A 153 6.95 1.33 1.07
C ALA A 153 8.11 0.85 1.95
N SER A 154 9.34 1.23 1.61
CA SER A 154 10.55 0.99 2.43
C SER A 154 10.43 1.60 3.83
N ASP A 155 9.96 2.83 3.93
CA ASP A 155 9.74 3.51 5.22
C ASP A 155 8.66 2.80 6.05
N LEU A 156 7.59 2.31 5.41
CA LEU A 156 6.53 1.54 6.06
C LEU A 156 7.03 0.18 6.57
N CYS A 157 7.96 -0.46 5.87
CA CYS A 157 8.63 -1.67 6.35
C CYS A 157 9.56 -1.40 7.54
N GLY A 158 9.96 -0.14 7.76
CA GLY A 158 10.79 0.26 8.88
C GLY A 158 12.27 -0.13 8.73
N LYS A 159 12.98 -0.05 9.85
CA LYS A 159 14.42 -0.26 9.93
C LYS A 159 14.77 -1.15 11.11
N GLU A 160 15.73 -2.04 10.89
CA GLU A 160 16.25 -2.98 11.89
C GLU A 160 17.76 -2.78 12.08
N GLU A 161 18.26 -3.22 13.24
CA GLU A 161 19.68 -3.20 13.52
C GLU A 161 20.38 -4.34 12.76
N GLN A 162 21.31 -3.97 11.90
CA GLN A 162 22.09 -4.89 11.08
C GLN A 162 23.56 -4.78 11.45
N PHE A 163 24.24 -5.94 11.58
CA PHE A 163 25.68 -5.97 11.77
C PHE A 163 26.38 -5.79 10.42
N LYS A 164 26.99 -4.63 10.22
CA LYS A 164 27.83 -4.36 9.06
C LYS A 164 29.29 -4.64 9.35
N LEU A 165 29.88 -5.36 8.41
CA LEU A 165 31.27 -5.79 8.49
C LEU A 165 32.15 -4.81 7.73
N ASN A 166 32.95 -4.06 8.48
CA ASN A 166 33.91 -3.12 7.92
C ASN A 166 35.30 -3.75 7.94
N TYR A 167 35.86 -3.94 6.74
CA TYR A 167 37.24 -4.36 6.55
C TYR A 167 38.07 -3.14 6.18
N SER A 168 39.07 -2.82 7.00
CA SER A 168 40.10 -1.84 6.62
C SER A 168 41.42 -2.57 6.47
N LEU A 169 41.97 -2.52 5.26
CA LEU A 169 43.29 -3.02 4.92
C LEU A 169 44.19 -1.80 4.70
N SER A 170 45.20 -1.66 5.56
CA SER A 170 46.20 -0.60 5.46
C SER A 170 47.55 -1.24 5.23
N GLU A 171 48.20 -0.88 4.13
CA GLU A 171 49.58 -1.23 3.85
C GLU A 171 50.43 0.02 4.08
N SER A 172 51.35 -0.05 5.04
CA SER A 172 52.32 1.00 5.28
C SER A 172 53.71 0.47 4.98
N GLY A 173 54.38 1.10 4.01
CA GLY A 173 55.77 0.83 3.68
C GLY A 173 56.68 1.80 4.44
N GLN A 174 57.68 1.28 5.15
CA GLN A 174 58.80 2.10 5.62
C GLN A 174 59.96 2.02 4.62
N ASP A 175 60.62 3.17 4.41
CA ASP A 175 61.85 3.28 3.62
C ASP A 175 61.68 2.96 2.12
N ALA A 176 60.73 3.63 1.47
CA ALA A 176 60.53 3.52 0.01
C ALA A 176 61.71 4.14 -0.74
N LYS A 177 62.59 3.30 -1.30
CA LYS A 177 63.71 3.74 -2.16
C LYS A 177 63.38 3.52 -3.62
N VAL A 178 63.63 4.51 -4.47
CA VAL A 178 63.46 4.40 -5.92
C VAL A 178 64.66 3.65 -6.47
N SER A 179 64.43 2.46 -7.03
CA SER A 179 65.49 1.65 -7.64
C SER A 179 65.92 2.29 -8.95
N ILE A 180 67.16 2.82 -8.98
CA ILE A 180 67.72 3.56 -10.13
C ILE A 180 67.74 2.71 -11.42
N LEU A 181 67.77 1.38 -11.31
CA LEU A 181 67.79 0.45 -12.43
C LEU A 181 66.40 0.17 -13.04
N SER A 182 65.32 0.31 -12.25
CA SER A 182 63.96 -0.06 -12.67
C SER A 182 62.96 1.10 -12.60
N GLY A 183 63.34 2.24 -12.04
CA GLY A 183 62.48 3.41 -11.82
C GLY A 183 61.33 3.17 -10.83
N ARG A 184 61.23 1.98 -10.24
CA ARG A 184 60.14 1.60 -9.32
C ARG A 184 60.54 1.85 -7.88
N ALA A 185 59.61 2.38 -7.09
CA ALA A 185 59.75 2.49 -5.64
C ALA A 185 59.62 1.09 -5.01
N VAL A 186 60.65 0.66 -4.29
CA VAL A 186 60.68 -0.61 -3.57
C VAL A 186 60.83 -0.30 -2.08
N ALA A 187 59.85 -0.72 -1.27
CA ALA A 187 59.92 -0.61 0.19
C ALA A 187 60.50 -1.92 0.76
N HIS A 188 61.57 -1.82 1.57
CA HIS A 188 62.29 -2.99 2.08
C HIS A 188 61.62 -3.65 3.30
N LYS A 189 60.67 -2.95 3.95
CA LYS A 189 59.79 -3.49 4.99
C LYS A 189 58.40 -2.91 4.80
N SER A 190 57.45 -3.74 4.35
CA SER A 190 56.03 -3.41 4.37
C SER A 190 55.38 -4.04 5.59
N SER A 191 54.55 -3.27 6.29
CA SER A 191 53.65 -3.79 7.31
C SER A 191 52.23 -3.74 6.76
N VAL A 192 51.56 -4.89 6.78
CA VAL A 192 50.16 -5.01 6.36
C VAL A 192 49.34 -5.16 7.63
N SER A 193 48.47 -4.17 7.89
CA SER A 193 47.52 -4.20 8.98
C SER A 193 46.12 -4.41 8.41
N ALA A 194 45.47 -5.49 8.82
CA ALA A 194 44.07 -5.76 8.52
C ALA A 194 43.27 -5.60 9.81
N SER A 195 42.29 -4.69 9.81
CA SER A 195 41.34 -4.55 10.90
C SER A 195 39.95 -4.93 10.42
N LYS A 196 39.29 -5.79 11.19
CA LYS A 196 37.91 -6.22 10.98
C LYS A 196 37.08 -5.66 12.13
N SER A 197 36.16 -4.76 11.82
CA SER A 197 35.27 -4.16 12.82
C SER A 197 33.82 -4.48 12.48
N TYR A 198 33.04 -4.78 13.51
CA TYR A 198 31.59 -4.93 13.40
C TYR A 198 30.96 -3.63 13.87
N ASN A 199 30.19 -2.98 13.00
CA ASN A 199 29.38 -1.84 13.37
C ASN A 199 27.91 -2.25 13.35
N LEU A 200 27.21 -1.90 14.42
CA LEU A 200 25.76 -2.01 14.47
C LEU A 200 25.19 -0.78 13.77
N GLN A 201 24.54 -0.96 12.62
CA GLN A 201 23.90 0.12 11.87
C GLN A 201 22.41 -0.17 11.73
N ARG A 202 21.58 0.87 11.89
CA ARG A 202 20.14 0.77 11.69
C ARG A 202 19.79 1.06 10.22
N ASP A 203 19.46 0.01 9.48
CA ASP A 203 19.19 0.06 8.04
C ASP A 203 17.78 -0.43 7.72
N PHE A 204 17.30 -0.14 6.51
CA PHE A 204 15.97 -0.55 6.06
C PHE A 204 15.83 -2.08 6.04
N VAL A 205 14.68 -2.59 6.50
CA VAL A 205 14.34 -4.02 6.37
C VAL A 205 14.31 -4.41 4.89
N PHE A 206 13.69 -3.56 4.07
CA PHE A 206 13.73 -3.66 2.62
C PHE A 206 14.17 -2.32 2.04
N GLU A 207 15.31 -2.27 1.36
CA GLU A 207 15.74 -1.06 0.66
C GLU A 207 14.75 -0.68 -0.46
N PRO A 208 14.57 0.61 -0.78
CA PRO A 208 13.65 1.04 -1.84
C PRO A 208 13.90 0.34 -3.18
N LYS A 209 15.17 0.03 -3.50
CA LYS A 209 15.57 -0.66 -4.73
C LYS A 209 14.93 -2.06 -4.85
N ILE A 210 14.73 -2.76 -3.74
CA ILE A 210 14.16 -4.12 -3.73
C ILE A 210 12.74 -4.10 -4.30
N PHE A 211 11.94 -3.07 -4.00
CA PHE A 211 10.58 -2.95 -4.53
C PHE A 211 10.53 -2.79 -6.05
N GLY A 212 11.56 -2.21 -6.67
CA GLY A 212 11.69 -2.12 -8.12
C GLY A 212 12.20 -3.41 -8.78
N GLU A 213 12.80 -4.31 -8.00
CA GLU A 213 13.43 -5.55 -8.48
C GLU A 213 12.55 -6.80 -8.25
N LEU A 214 11.37 -6.64 -7.62
CA LEU A 214 10.41 -7.72 -7.43
C LEU A 214 10.02 -8.35 -8.78
N LYS A 215 10.12 -9.67 -8.87
CA LYS A 215 9.70 -10.43 -10.05
C LYS A 215 8.19 -10.56 -10.08
N ASN A 216 7.68 -11.02 -11.22
CA ASN A 216 6.26 -11.39 -11.34
C ASN A 216 5.88 -12.41 -10.25
N ALA A 217 4.69 -12.25 -9.68
CA ALA A 217 4.16 -13.03 -8.56
C ALA A 217 4.99 -12.98 -7.27
N GLN A 218 5.83 -11.95 -7.08
CA GLN A 218 6.45 -11.62 -5.81
C GLN A 218 5.81 -10.38 -5.20
N SER A 219 5.77 -10.33 -3.87
CA SER A 219 5.20 -9.20 -3.15
C SER A 219 5.84 -9.04 -1.78
N ILE A 220 6.05 -7.81 -1.36
CA ILE A 220 6.38 -7.53 0.04
C ILE A 220 5.08 -7.23 0.79
N VAL A 221 4.81 -7.97 1.86
CA VAL A 221 3.56 -7.90 2.61
C VAL A 221 3.82 -7.39 4.02
N LEU A 222 3.09 -6.35 4.41
CA LEU A 222 2.93 -5.90 5.78
C LEU A 222 1.56 -6.38 6.24
N ALA A 223 1.52 -7.56 6.86
CA ALA A 223 0.28 -8.18 7.30
C ALA A 223 -0.19 -7.65 8.65
N TYR A 224 -1.52 -7.65 8.85
CA TYR A 224 -2.15 -7.42 10.14
C TYR A 224 -3.10 -8.57 10.44
N ASP A 225 -2.89 -9.28 11.55
CA ASP A 225 -3.63 -10.49 11.91
C ASP A 225 -5.00 -10.20 12.59
N GLY A 226 -5.33 -8.92 12.76
CA GLY A 226 -6.53 -8.47 13.47
C GLY A 226 -6.27 -8.01 14.91
N LEU A 227 -5.08 -8.30 15.44
CA LEU A 227 -4.57 -7.91 16.76
C LEU A 227 -3.26 -7.12 16.62
N ASN A 228 -2.24 -7.68 15.97
CA ASN A 228 -0.88 -7.19 15.87
C ASN A 228 -0.41 -7.00 14.42
N PRO A 229 0.44 -5.99 14.14
CA PRO A 229 1.19 -5.95 12.90
C PRO A 229 2.23 -7.07 12.88
N MET A 230 2.35 -7.75 11.75
CA MET A 230 3.39 -8.75 11.52
C MET A 230 4.65 -8.10 10.93
N PRO A 231 5.83 -8.69 11.13
CA PRO A 231 7.05 -8.25 10.46
C PRO A 231 6.86 -8.25 8.93
N PRO A 232 7.43 -7.27 8.20
CA PRO A 232 7.44 -7.28 6.75
C PRO A 232 8.06 -8.56 6.19
N SER A 233 7.44 -9.16 5.18
CA SER A 233 7.90 -10.41 4.56
C SER A 233 7.82 -10.34 3.03
N LEU A 234 8.73 -11.04 2.35
CA LEU A 234 8.79 -11.20 0.89
C LEU A 234 8.09 -12.49 0.45
#